data_AF-A0A7W0SH26-F1
#
_entry.id   AF-A0A7W0SH26-F1
#
_cell.length_a   1.000
_cell.length_b   1.000
_cell.length_c   1.000
_cell.angle_alpha   90.00
_cell.angle_beta   90.00
_cell.angle_gamma   90.00
#
_symmetry.space_group_name_H-M   'P 1'
#
loop_
_entity.id
_entity.type
_entity.pdbx_description
1 polymer ?
#
loop_
_entity_poly.entity_id
_entity_poly.type
_entity_poly.pdbx_seq_one_letter_code
_entity_poly.pdbx_strand_id
1 'polypeptide(L)' 'DFVVSNFTSGRIQTYPLYVWSAARRGIPPQVNVWGTIIFVLTVTVMVLFLWSQKRRQRKVGI' A
#
# COMPACT_ATOMS: atom_id res chain seq x y z
N ASP A 1 -7.86 -5.09 33.23
CA ASP A 1 -6.72 -4.17 33.04
C ASP A 1 -6.91 -3.12 31.93
N PHE A 2 -7.84 -3.30 30.97
CA PHE A 2 -8.20 -2.22 30.01
C PHE A 2 -9.27 -1.24 30.51
N VAL A 3 -10.04 -1.65 31.52
CA VAL A 3 -11.09 -0.84 32.14
C VAL A 3 -10.48 0.20 33.08
N VAL A 4 -9.44 -0.16 33.85
CA VAL A 4 -8.85 0.73 34.86
C VAL A 4 -8.02 1.85 34.22
N SER A 5 -7.32 1.62 33.10
CA SER A 5 -6.54 2.70 32.43
C SER A 5 -7.38 3.81 31.78
N ASN A 6 -8.68 3.58 31.51
CA ASN A 6 -9.56 4.60 30.93
C ASN A 6 -10.10 5.60 31.98
N PHE A 7 -10.22 5.19 33.23
CA PHE A 7 -10.78 6.04 34.29
C PHE A 7 -9.72 6.81 35.08
N THR A 8 -8.42 6.53 34.88
CA THR A 8 -7.31 7.20 35.59
C THR A 8 -6.39 8.04 34.69
N SER A 9 -6.63 8.09 33.37
CA SER A 9 -5.82 8.87 32.43
C SER A 9 -6.35 10.30 32.30
N GLY A 10 -6.07 11.11 33.32
CA GLY A 10 -6.25 12.55 33.25
C GLY A 10 -5.55 13.13 32.01
N ARG A 11 -6.33 13.78 31.14
CA ARG A 11 -6.01 14.84 30.15
C ARG A 11 -4.60 14.92 29.53
N ILE A 12 -3.89 13.81 29.33
CA ILE A 12 -2.70 13.75 28.46
C ILE A 12 -2.75 12.42 27.71
N GLN A 13 -2.96 12.52 26.40
CA GLN A 13 -2.85 11.44 25.44
C GLN A 13 -1.45 10.83 25.55
N THR A 14 -1.31 9.76 26.34
CA THR A 14 -0.09 8.99 26.33
C THR A 14 -0.11 8.15 25.05
N TYR A 15 0.99 8.26 24.30
CA TYR A 15 1.30 7.56 23.05
C TYR A 15 1.02 6.02 22.98
N PRO A 16 0.87 5.23 24.07
CA PRO A 16 0.61 3.79 23.97
C PRO A 16 -0.71 3.39 23.27
N LEU A 17 -1.78 4.17 23.41
CA LEU A 17 -3.06 3.88 22.73
C LEU A 17 -3.02 4.16 21.23
N TYR A 18 -2.11 5.04 20.77
CA TYR A 18 -1.88 5.27 19.34
C TYR A 18 -1.14 4.10 18.70
N VAL A 19 -0.16 3.50 19.40
CA VAL A 19 0.60 2.36 18.89
C VAL A 19 -0.25 1.09 18.91
N TRP A 20 -1.06 0.83 19.93
CA TRP A 20 -1.98 -0.32 19.93
C TRP A 20 -3.14 -0.20 18.93
N SER A 21 -3.65 1.02 18.67
CA SER A 21 -4.60 1.26 17.58
C SER A 21 -3.94 1.24 16.20
N ALA A 22 -2.66 1.62 16.07
CA ALA A 22 -1.86 1.46 14.86
C ALA A 22 -1.46 0.00 14.60
N ALA A 23 -1.22 -0.80 15.64
CA ALA A 23 -0.86 -2.21 15.53
C ALA A 23 -2.08 -3.09 15.20
N ARG A 24 -3.29 -2.73 15.66
CA ARG A 24 -4.55 -3.38 15.25
C ARG A 24 -5.02 -2.97 13.85
N ARG A 25 -4.50 -1.87 13.30
CA ARG A 25 -4.53 -1.61 11.85
C ARG A 25 -3.45 -2.47 11.17
N GLY A 26 -3.54 -3.80 11.36
CA GLY A 26 -2.80 -4.75 10.54
C GLY A 26 -2.97 -4.32 9.10
N ILE A 27 -1.84 -3.98 8.46
CA ILE A 27 -1.69 -3.32 7.15
C ILE A 27 -3.04 -2.88 6.58
N PRO A 28 -3.49 -1.63 6.85
CA PRO A 28 -4.86 -1.25 6.55
C PRO A 28 -5.15 -1.59 5.08
N PRO A 29 -6.32 -2.18 4.75
CA PRO A 29 -6.61 -2.72 3.42
C PRO A 29 -6.41 -1.70 2.28
N GLN A 30 -6.43 -0.41 2.63
CA GLN A 30 -6.06 0.73 1.80
C GLN A 30 -4.66 0.60 1.17
N VAL A 31 -3.67 0.09 1.89
CA VAL A 31 -2.28 -0.08 1.39
C VAL A 31 -2.24 -1.11 0.26
N ASN A 32 -2.98 -2.21 0.40
CA ASN A 32 -3.07 -3.23 -0.65
C ASN A 32 -3.75 -2.67 -1.91
N VAL A 33 -4.78 -1.83 -1.76
CA VAL A 33 -5.44 -1.14 -2.89
C VAL A 33 -4.44 -0.29 -3.67
N TRP A 34 -3.66 0.53 -2.98
CA TRP A 34 -2.60 1.33 -3.63
C TRP A 34 -1.54 0.46 -4.31
N GLY A 35 -1.14 -0.64 -3.65
CA GLY A 35 -0.21 -1.61 -4.23
C GLY A 35 -0.73 -2.22 -5.53
N THR A 36 -2.01 -2.63 -5.56
CA THR A 36 -2.64 -3.17 -6.77
C THR A 36 -2.74 -2.14 -7.88
N ILE A 37 -3.10 -0.88 -7.58
CA ILE A 37 -3.19 0.20 -8.58
C ILE A 37 -1.83 0.40 -9.28
N ILE A 38 -0.75 0.54 -8.50
CA ILE A 38 0.60 0.75 -9.03
C ILE A 38 1.07 -0.48 -9.82
N PHE A 39 0.81 -1.67 -9.30
CA PHE A 39 1.15 -2.92 -9.98
C PHE A 39 0.48 -3.02 -11.36
N VAL A 40 -0.85 -2.84 -11.41
CA VAL A 40 -1.62 -2.90 -12.65
C VAL A 40 -1.17 -1.84 -13.64
N LEU A 41 -0.93 -0.62 -13.18
CA LEU A 41 -0.48 0.49 -14.04
C LEU A 41 0.89 0.18 -14.67
N THR A 42 1.84 -0.26 -13.86
CA THR A 42 3.21 -0.56 -14.32
C THR A 42 3.23 -1.76 -15.29
N VAL A 43 2.49 -2.82 -14.96
CA VAL A 43 2.37 -4.02 -15.84
C VAL A 43 1.73 -3.64 -17.17
N THR A 44 0.69 -2.82 -17.16
CA THR A 44 0.02 -2.37 -18.39
C THR A 44 0.98 -1.60 -19.30
N VAL A 45 1.71 -0.63 -18.75
CA VAL A 45 2.70 0.14 -19.50
C VAL A 45 3.81 -0.76 -20.04
N MET A 46 4.33 -1.67 -19.22
CA MET A 46 5.37 -2.63 -19.62
C MET A 46 4.93 -3.51 -20.79
N VAL A 47 3.72 -4.07 -20.72
CA VAL A 47 3.17 -4.92 -21.80
C VAL A 47 2.99 -4.13 -23.09
N LEU A 48 2.47 -2.90 -23.03
CA LEU A 48 2.32 -2.03 -24.19
C LEU A 48 3.68 -1.68 -24.80
N PHE A 49 4.69 -1.42 -23.96
CA PHE A 49 6.05 -1.12 -24.40
C PHE A 49 6.68 -2.32 -25.09
N LEU A 50 6.64 -3.51 -24.48
CA LEU A 50 7.16 -4.75 -25.06
C LEU A 50 6.46 -5.11 -26.38
N TRP A 51 5.14 -4.91 -26.45
CA TRP A 51 4.39 -5.15 -27.69
C TRP A 51 4.79 -4.20 -28.81
N SER A 52 4.98 -2.91 -28.48
CA SER A 52 5.48 -1.89 -29.41
C SER A 52 6.89 -2.22 -29.88
N GLN A 53 7.76 -2.68 -28.98
CA GLN A 53 9.12 -3.10 -29.30
C GLN A 53 9.12 -4.33 -30.22
N LYS A 54 8.34 -5.37 -29.91
CA LYS A 54 8.21 -6.58 -30.75
C LYS A 54 7.73 -6.25 -32.17
N ARG A 55 6.82 -5.27 -32.31
CA ARG A 55 6.37 -4.78 -33.62
C ARG A 55 7.45 -4.02 -34.37
N ARG A 56 8.30 -3.25 -33.67
CA ARG A 56 9.41 -2.49 -34.27
C ARG A 56 10.56 -3.40 -34.71
N GLN A 57 10.88 -4.45 -33.96
CA GLN A 57 11.95 -5.38 -34.32
C GLN A 57 11.69 -6.12 -35.63
N ARG A 58 10.42 -6.35 -36.00
CA ARG A 58 10.06 -6.88 -37.32
C ARG A 58 10.40 -5.95 -38.50
N LYS A 59 10.65 -4.66 -38.25
CA LYS A 59 10.93 -3.65 -39.29
C LYS A 59 12.42 -3.32 -39.46
N VAL A 60 13.28 -3.77 -38.54
CA VAL A 60 14.73 -3.44 -38.53
C VAL A 60 15.61 -4.65 -38.92
N GLY A 61 15.01 -5.82 -39.13
CA GLY A 61 15.71 -6.97 -39.72
C GLY A 61 15.53 -7.03 -41.23
N ILE A 62 16.25 -6.19 -41.98
CA ILE A 62 16.64 -6.37 -43.39
C ILE A 62 18.11 -5.98 -43.48
#